data_AF-A0A3B8NJC2-F1
#
_entry.id   AF-A0A3B8NJC2-F1
#
_cell.length_a   1.000
_cell.length_b   1.000
_cell.length_c   1.000
_cell.angle_alpha   90.00
_cell.angle_beta   90.00
_cell.angle_gamma   90.00
#
_symmetry.space_group_name_H-M   'P 1'
#
loop_
_entity.id
_entity.type
_entity.pdbx_description
1 polymer ?
#
loop_
_entity_poly.entity_id
_entity_poly.type
_entity_poly.pdbx_seq_one_letter_code
_entity_poly.pdbx_strand_id
1 'polypeptide(L)'
;MQLLISNQQDEFQLSEEDLALIRKALEEVLRQEGFPREAEVSILFVDDTRMAELNKKYRGVEGTTDVLAFPMLEGEPGNLQIPEEEEVLLGDIVISIPKAYEQAAACGNTFTAELVFLAVHGMLHLLGHDHATPEEAARMRQAERKVLANCSLQVKEVRG
;
A
#
# COMPACT_ATOMS: atom_id res chain seq x y z
N MET A 1 10.88 11.29 -3.64
CA MET A 1 10.56 9.85 -3.49
C MET A 1 10.87 9.10 -4.78
N GLN A 2 11.67 8.05 -4.67
CA GLN A 2 11.87 7.04 -5.70
C GLN A 2 10.80 5.95 -5.56
N LEU A 3 10.16 5.58 -6.68
CA LEU A 3 9.16 4.51 -6.73
C LEU A 3 9.56 3.54 -7.82
N LEU A 4 9.87 2.32 -7.41
CA LEU A 4 10.19 1.21 -8.29
C LEU A 4 8.93 0.36 -8.45
N ILE A 5 8.50 0.15 -9.69
CA ILE A 5 7.32 -0.67 -10.00
C ILE A 5 7.75 -1.87 -10.83
N SER A 6 7.34 -3.05 -10.39
CA SER A 6 7.48 -4.30 -11.12
C SER A 6 6.12 -4.97 -11.27
N ASN A 7 5.74 -5.30 -12.50
CA ASN A 7 4.51 -6.03 -12.77
C ASN A 7 4.85 -7.47 -13.19
N GLN A 8 4.47 -8.43 -12.36
CA GLN A 8 4.72 -9.87 -12.57
C GLN A 8 3.43 -10.67 -12.85
N GLN A 9 2.35 -9.98 -13.22
CA GLN A 9 1.15 -10.61 -13.75
C GLN A 9 0.87 -10.15 -15.19
N ASP A 10 0.13 -10.97 -15.93
CA ASP A 10 -0.24 -10.73 -17.33
C ASP A 10 -1.77 -10.75 -17.58
N GLU A 11 -2.57 -10.94 -16.53
CA GLU A 11 -4.03 -11.06 -16.58
C GLU A 11 -4.75 -9.71 -16.74
N PHE A 12 -4.20 -8.65 -16.13
CA PHE A 12 -4.85 -7.35 -16.02
C PHE A 12 -3.92 -6.21 -16.43
N GLN A 13 -4.48 -5.25 -17.17
CA GLN A 13 -3.75 -4.06 -17.61
C GLN A 13 -3.73 -2.99 -16.53
N LEU A 14 -2.54 -2.46 -16.26
CA LEU A 14 -2.33 -1.27 -15.44
C LEU A 14 -2.05 -0.10 -16.38
N SER A 15 -2.86 0.95 -16.29
CA SER A 15 -2.66 2.14 -17.11
C SER A 15 -1.57 3.04 -16.53
N GLU A 16 -0.98 3.89 -17.37
CA GLU A 16 -0.06 4.94 -16.92
C GLU A 16 -0.72 5.89 -15.90
N GLU A 17 -2.03 6.12 -16.02
CA GLU A 17 -2.80 6.92 -15.09
C GLU A 17 -2.90 6.25 -13.70
N ASP A 18 -3.10 4.94 -13.65
CA ASP A 18 -3.09 4.18 -12.38
C ASP A 18 -1.74 4.34 -11.67
N LEU A 19 -0.63 4.15 -12.40
CA LEU A 19 0.72 4.27 -11.84
C LEU A 19 1.04 5.70 -11.39
N ALA A 20 0.60 6.71 -12.14
CA ALA A 20 0.77 8.11 -11.78
C ALA A 20 -0.02 8.47 -10.51
N LEU A 21 -1.25 7.95 -10.37
CA LEU A 21 -2.06 8.17 -9.17
C LEU A 21 -1.49 7.47 -7.94
N ILE A 22 -0.95 6.26 -8.10
CA ILE A 22 -0.24 5.57 -7.02
C ILE A 22 0.94 6.42 -6.55
N ARG A 23 1.82 6.84 -7.47
CA ARG A 23 2.96 7.71 -7.13
C ARG A 23 2.52 8.95 -6.34
N LYS A 24 1.53 9.68 -6.87
CA LYS A 24 0.99 10.88 -6.22
C LYS A 24 0.45 10.58 -4.82
N ALA A 25 -0.26 9.46 -4.64
CA ALA A 25 -0.82 9.09 -3.35
C ALA A 25 0.27 8.73 -2.32
N LEU A 26 1.33 8.03 -2.72
CA LEU A 26 2.45 7.69 -1.83
C LEU A 26 3.27 8.93 -1.43
N GLU A 27 3.52 9.85 -2.36
CA GLU A 27 4.14 11.14 -2.04
C GLU A 27 3.29 11.94 -1.03
N GLU A 28 1.97 11.87 -1.18
CA GLU A 28 1.03 12.49 -0.25
C GLU A 28 1.04 11.81 1.13
N VAL A 29 1.21 10.50 1.22
CA VAL A 29 1.44 9.79 2.50
C VAL A 29 2.67 10.36 3.19
N LEU A 30 3.83 10.39 2.52
CA LEU A 30 5.07 10.91 3.08
C LEU A 30 4.94 12.35 3.57
N ARG A 31 4.25 13.19 2.78
CA ARG A 31 4.01 14.60 3.12
C ARG A 31 3.13 14.74 4.36
N GLN A 32 2.12 13.90 4.52
CA GLN A 32 1.23 13.95 5.68
C GLN A 32 1.88 13.42 6.96
N GLU A 33 2.68 12.37 6.83
CA GLU A 33 3.45 11.78 7.94
C GLU A 33 4.68 12.64 8.31
N GLY A 34 4.99 13.67 7.50
CA GLY A 34 6.12 14.56 7.74
C GLY A 34 7.46 13.84 7.61
N PHE A 35 7.56 12.86 6.69
CA PHE A 35 8.77 12.06 6.53
C PHE A 35 9.96 12.96 6.13
N PRO A 36 11.08 12.93 6.87
CA PRO A 36 12.08 14.00 6.84
C PRO A 36 13.19 13.82 5.78
N ARG A 37 13.10 12.80 4.93
CA ARG A 37 14.16 12.39 3.99
C ARG A 37 13.58 12.00 2.63
N GLU A 38 14.44 11.88 1.62
CA GLU A 38 14.05 11.17 0.41
C GLU A 38 13.82 9.69 0.76
N ALA A 39 12.85 9.08 0.09
CA ALA A 39 12.41 7.73 0.37
C ALA A 39 12.32 6.93 -0.92
N GLU A 40 12.69 5.65 -0.84
CA GLU A 40 12.47 4.66 -1.88
C GLU A 40 11.42 3.64 -1.43
N VAL A 41 10.48 3.33 -2.32
CA VAL A 41 9.48 2.27 -2.14
C VAL A 41 9.47 1.40 -3.40
N SER A 42 9.36 0.10 -3.20
CA SER A 42 9.14 -0.86 -4.27
C SER A 42 7.70 -1.37 -4.24
N ILE A 43 7.04 -1.39 -5.40
CA ILE A 43 5.74 -2.03 -5.59
C ILE A 43 5.88 -3.19 -6.55
N LEU A 44 5.42 -4.36 -6.12
CA LEU A 44 5.33 -5.56 -6.92
C LEU A 44 3.86 -5.96 -7.12
N PHE A 45 3.41 -5.91 -8.37
CA PHE A 45 2.08 -6.41 -8.75
C PHE A 45 2.16 -7.87 -9.14
N VAL A 46 1.28 -8.70 -8.58
CA VAL A 46 1.28 -10.15 -8.75
C VAL A 46 -0.13 -10.70 -9.00
N ASP A 47 -0.18 -11.93 -9.48
CA ASP A 47 -1.39 -12.76 -9.49
C ASP A 47 -1.65 -13.40 -8.12
N ASP A 48 -2.80 -14.05 -7.97
CA ASP A 48 -3.19 -14.72 -6.73
C ASP A 48 -2.34 -15.94 -6.38
N THR A 49 -1.79 -16.63 -7.38
CA THR A 49 -0.92 -17.79 -7.15
C THR A 49 0.35 -17.34 -6.45
N ARG A 50 1.01 -16.32 -7.01
CA ARG A 50 2.22 -15.75 -6.47
C ARG A 50 1.97 -15.06 -5.13
N MET A 51 0.84 -14.37 -4.97
CA MET A 51 0.46 -13.79 -3.68
C MET A 51 0.30 -14.87 -2.60
N ALA A 52 -0.38 -15.98 -2.90
CA ALA A 52 -0.56 -17.08 -1.94
C ALA A 52 0.79 -17.73 -1.54
N GLU A 53 1.73 -17.87 -2.48
CA GLU A 53 3.09 -18.33 -2.18
C GLU A 53 3.80 -17.39 -1.20
N LEU A 54 3.72 -16.08 -1.43
CA LEU A 54 4.36 -15.07 -0.58
C LEU A 54 3.69 -15.03 0.81
N ASN A 55 2.36 -15.08 0.86
CA ASN A 55 1.60 -15.09 2.11
C ASN A 55 1.97 -16.31 2.97
N LYS A 56 2.05 -17.49 2.35
CA LYS A 56 2.52 -18.71 3.03
C LYS A 56 3.97 -18.60 3.48
N LYS A 57 4.86 -18.11 2.62
CA LYS A 57 6.30 -18.03 2.91
C LYS A 57 6.62 -17.08 4.06
N TYR A 58 6.00 -15.90 4.07
CA TYR A 58 6.37 -14.83 5.01
C TYR A 58 5.43 -14.71 6.21
N ARG A 59 4.15 -15.09 6.07
CA ARG A 59 3.17 -15.03 7.17
C ARG A 59 2.74 -16.41 7.67
N GLY A 60 3.09 -17.50 6.98
CA GLY A 60 2.63 -18.85 7.32
C GLY A 60 1.13 -19.07 7.08
N VAL A 61 0.48 -18.17 6.35
CA VAL A 61 -0.97 -18.21 6.08
C VAL A 61 -1.21 -18.81 4.70
N GLU A 62 -2.03 -19.86 4.64
CA GLU A 62 -2.45 -20.46 3.37
C GLU A 62 -3.48 -19.56 2.67
N GLY A 63 -3.36 -19.41 1.34
CA GLY A 63 -4.28 -18.65 0.50
C GLY A 63 -3.81 -17.24 0.16
N THR A 64 -4.52 -16.61 -0.79
CA THR A 64 -4.22 -15.25 -1.26
C THR A 64 -4.66 -14.18 -0.27
N THR A 65 -4.11 -12.97 -0.42
CA THR A 65 -4.51 -11.75 0.28
C THR A 65 -4.46 -10.59 -0.73
N ASP A 66 -5.01 -9.44 -0.39
CA ASP A 66 -4.97 -8.26 -1.25
C ASP A 66 -3.61 -7.56 -1.28
N VAL A 67 -2.98 -7.38 -0.12
CA VAL A 67 -1.70 -6.69 0.01
C VAL A 67 -0.80 -7.31 1.08
N LEU A 68 0.52 -7.26 0.84
CA LEU A 68 1.56 -7.52 1.82
C LEU A 68 2.52 -6.33 1.84
N ALA A 69 2.92 -5.92 3.04
CA ALA A 69 3.92 -4.87 3.24
C ALA A 69 5.13 -5.46 3.99
N PHE A 70 6.33 -5.13 3.52
CA PHE A 70 7.60 -5.58 4.07
C PHE A 70 8.42 -4.37 4.49
N PRO A 71 8.20 -3.83 5.71
CA PRO A 71 8.94 -2.66 6.19
C PRO A 71 10.43 -2.97 6.34
N MET A 72 11.27 -2.03 5.90
CA MET A 72 12.70 -2.02 6.22
C MET A 72 13.04 -1.16 7.44
N LEU A 73 12.12 -0.29 7.84
CA LEU A 73 12.25 0.52 9.06
C LEU A 73 11.56 -0.16 10.23
N GLU A 74 12.14 0.01 11.42
CA GLU A 74 11.54 -0.41 12.68
C GLU A 74 11.00 0.80 13.45
N GLY A 75 9.85 0.64 14.10
CA GLY A 75 9.27 1.65 14.99
C GLY A 75 7.77 1.83 14.79
N GLU A 76 7.23 2.77 15.56
CA GLU A 76 5.82 3.16 15.51
C GLU A 76 5.65 4.44 14.66
N PRO A 77 4.42 4.78 14.24
CA PRO A 77 4.15 6.00 13.49
C PRO A 77 4.65 7.23 14.24
N GLY A 78 5.43 8.07 13.56
CA GLY A 78 6.03 9.28 14.14
C GLY A 78 7.28 9.03 15.02
N ASN A 79 7.68 7.77 15.23
CA ASN A 79 8.90 7.40 15.94
C ASN A 79 9.65 6.26 15.24
N LEU A 80 9.71 6.32 13.90
CA LEU A 80 10.49 5.39 13.09
C LEU A 80 12.00 5.61 13.32
N GLN A 81 12.75 4.51 13.35
CA GLN A 81 14.21 4.53 13.36
C GLN A 81 14.72 4.85 11.95
N ILE A 82 14.75 6.13 11.61
CA ILE A 82 15.18 6.61 10.30
C ILE A 82 16.72 6.70 10.27
N PRO A 83 17.41 5.99 9.35
CA PRO A 83 18.86 6.06 9.24
C PRO A 83 19.33 7.45 8.78
N GLU A 84 20.60 7.79 9.07
CA GLU A 84 21.23 9.05 8.65
C GLU A 84 21.71 9.00 7.18
N GLU A 85 20.88 8.44 6.30
CA GLU A 85 21.14 8.34 4.86
C GLU A 85 20.37 9.43 4.10
N GLU A 86 20.86 9.83 2.93
CA GLU A 86 20.19 10.84 2.09
C GLU A 86 18.87 10.30 1.52
N GLU A 87 18.86 9.03 1.11
CA GLU A 87 17.71 8.29 0.62
C GLU A 87 17.46 7.07 1.51
N VAL A 88 16.23 6.92 1.99
CA VAL A 88 15.83 5.87 2.94
C VAL A 88 14.99 4.83 2.24
N LEU A 89 15.40 3.57 2.30
CA LEU A 89 14.61 2.44 1.81
C LEU A 89 13.47 2.13 2.78
N LEU A 90 12.22 2.30 2.36
CA LEU A 90 11.05 2.01 3.20
C LEU A 90 10.65 0.53 3.14
N GLY A 91 10.91 -0.11 2.01
CA GLY A 91 10.67 -1.53 1.79
C GLY A 91 9.75 -1.82 0.61
N ASP A 92 9.08 -2.97 0.67
CA ASP A 92 8.32 -3.53 -0.45
C ASP A 92 6.82 -3.60 -0.14
N ILE A 93 6.00 -3.26 -1.13
CA ILE A 93 4.55 -3.47 -1.12
C ILE A 93 4.22 -4.44 -2.25
N VAL A 94 3.58 -5.56 -1.92
CA VAL A 94 3.11 -6.54 -2.90
C VAL A 94 1.59 -6.47 -2.96
N ILE A 95 1.03 -6.33 -4.16
CA ILE A 95 -0.43 -6.19 -4.36
C ILE A 95 -0.92 -7.27 -5.33
N SER A 96 -1.96 -8.00 -4.94
CA SER A 96 -2.68 -8.90 -5.83
C SER A 96 -3.63 -8.10 -6.71
N ILE A 97 -3.35 -8.07 -8.02
CA ILE A 97 -4.22 -7.39 -8.98
C ILE A 97 -5.58 -8.08 -9.11
N PRO A 98 -5.68 -9.42 -9.25
CA PRO A 98 -6.97 -10.10 -9.26
C PRO A 98 -7.82 -9.73 -8.03
N LYS A 99 -7.19 -9.70 -6.84
CA LYS A 99 -7.92 -9.40 -5.61
C LYS A 99 -8.44 -7.96 -5.58
N ALA A 100 -7.63 -7.01 -6.04
CA ALA A 100 -8.05 -5.61 -6.18
C ALA A 100 -9.25 -5.46 -7.12
N TYR A 101 -9.32 -6.20 -8.24
CA TYR A 101 -10.49 -6.20 -9.12
C TYR A 101 -11.75 -6.76 -8.45
N GLU A 102 -11.64 -7.92 -7.79
CA GLU A 102 -12.76 -8.53 -7.06
C GLU A 102 -13.32 -7.57 -6.00
N GLN A 103 -12.40 -6.95 -5.26
CA GLN A 103 -12.69 -6.02 -4.17
C GLN A 103 -13.35 -4.73 -4.68
N ALA A 104 -12.84 -4.16 -5.76
CA ALA A 104 -13.41 -2.99 -6.39
C ALA A 104 -14.86 -3.26 -6.84
N ALA A 105 -15.10 -4.40 -7.50
CA ALA A 105 -16.42 -4.81 -7.95
C ALA A 105 -17.38 -5.05 -6.77
N ALA A 106 -16.95 -5.76 -5.73
CA ALA A 106 -17.76 -6.08 -4.57
C ALA A 106 -18.19 -4.83 -3.78
N CYS A 107 -17.32 -3.83 -3.69
CA CYS A 107 -17.58 -2.60 -2.94
C CYS A 107 -18.21 -1.48 -3.79
N GLY A 108 -18.29 -1.67 -5.12
CA GLY A 108 -18.74 -0.65 -6.05
C GLY A 108 -17.78 0.55 -6.14
N ASN A 109 -16.48 0.26 -6.05
CA ASN A 109 -15.36 1.17 -6.28
C ASN A 109 -14.86 1.03 -7.72
N THR A 110 -14.17 2.06 -8.22
CA THR A 110 -13.36 1.90 -9.42
C THR A 110 -12.11 1.09 -9.09
N PHE A 111 -11.63 0.28 -10.05
CA PHE A 111 -10.37 -0.45 -9.90
C PHE A 111 -9.20 0.46 -9.49
N THR A 112 -9.04 1.61 -10.15
CA THR A 112 -7.99 2.60 -9.83
C THR A 112 -8.03 3.06 -8.38
N ALA A 113 -9.21 3.41 -7.86
CA ALA A 113 -9.36 3.83 -6.47
C ALA A 113 -8.98 2.71 -5.48
N GLU A 114 -9.35 1.46 -5.79
CA GLU A 114 -9.01 0.30 -4.98
C GLU A 114 -7.50 0.02 -4.99
N LEU A 115 -6.88 0.09 -6.18
CA LEU A 115 -5.45 -0.12 -6.33
C LEU A 115 -4.62 0.95 -5.59
N VAL A 116 -5.03 2.22 -5.71
CA VAL A 116 -4.39 3.33 -4.98
C VAL A 116 -4.59 3.18 -3.48
N PHE A 117 -5.77 2.74 -3.03
CA PHE A 117 -6.02 2.43 -1.62
C PHE A 117 -5.07 1.35 -1.09
N LEU A 118 -4.92 0.22 -1.79
CA LEU A 118 -4.01 -0.86 -1.37
C LEU A 118 -2.55 -0.39 -1.31
N ALA A 119 -2.12 0.46 -2.25
CA ALA A 119 -0.79 1.07 -2.20
C ALA A 119 -0.60 2.01 -1.00
N VAL A 120 -1.59 2.86 -0.70
CA VAL A 120 -1.58 3.75 0.48
C VAL A 120 -1.58 2.93 1.77
N HIS A 121 -2.41 1.89 1.85
CA HIS A 121 -2.50 0.99 2.99
C HIS A 121 -1.16 0.29 3.25
N GLY A 122 -0.55 -0.29 2.20
CA GLY A 122 0.77 -0.90 2.30
C GLY A 122 1.85 0.09 2.75
N MET A 123 1.82 1.32 2.22
CA MET A 123 2.76 2.37 2.59
C MET A 123 2.64 2.81 4.05
N LEU A 124 1.42 2.92 4.57
CA LEU A 124 1.19 3.23 5.98
C LEU A 124 1.77 2.14 6.88
N HIS A 125 1.64 0.86 6.50
CA HIS A 125 2.33 -0.23 7.19
C HIS A 125 3.86 -0.12 7.11
N LEU A 126 4.43 0.29 5.97
CA LEU A 126 5.88 0.56 5.88
C LEU A 126 6.34 1.67 6.85
N LEU A 127 5.44 2.62 7.15
CA LEU A 127 5.68 3.71 8.10
C LEU A 127 5.27 3.36 9.54
N GLY A 128 5.07 2.08 9.84
CA GLY A 128 4.80 1.58 11.19
C GLY A 128 3.35 1.67 11.64
N HIS A 129 2.41 2.10 10.78
CA HIS A 129 0.99 2.05 11.14
C HIS A 129 0.53 0.59 11.21
N ASP A 130 -0.38 0.33 12.12
CA ASP A 130 -1.04 -0.97 12.28
C ASP A 130 -2.55 -0.71 12.49
N HIS A 131 -3.33 -1.78 12.52
CA HIS A 131 -4.76 -1.77 12.77
C HIS A 131 -5.17 -2.93 13.70
N ALA A 132 -4.25 -3.38 14.57
CA ALA A 132 -4.48 -4.46 15.53
C ALA A 132 -5.49 -4.07 16.63
N THR A 133 -5.52 -2.78 17.02
CA THR A 133 -6.49 -2.23 17.96
C THR A 133 -7.47 -1.26 17.29
N PRO A 134 -8.67 -1.02 17.88
CA PRO A 134 -9.64 -0.07 17.33
C PRO A 134 -9.09 1.37 17.18
N GLU A 135 -8.20 1.78 18.07
CA GLU A 135 -7.59 3.12 18.07
C GLU A 135 -6.58 3.27 16.93
N GLU A 136 -5.71 2.27 16.76
CA GLU A 136 -4.77 2.19 15.62
C GLU A 136 -5.53 2.15 14.30
N ALA A 137 -6.53 1.28 14.18
CA ALA A 137 -7.37 1.20 12.99
C ALA A 137 -8.10 2.52 12.70
N ALA A 138 -8.52 3.27 13.71
CA ALA A 138 -9.14 4.58 13.51
C ALA A 138 -8.15 5.61 12.97
N ARG A 139 -6.91 5.63 13.48
CA ARG A 139 -5.83 6.52 13.00
C ARG A 139 -5.44 6.18 11.56
N MET A 140 -5.17 4.91 11.28
CA MET A 140 -4.78 4.45 9.94
C MET A 140 -5.87 4.78 8.91
N ARG A 141 -7.14 4.48 9.21
CA ARG A 141 -8.27 4.84 8.33
C ARG A 141 -8.43 6.34 8.12
N GLN A 142 -8.12 7.15 9.13
CA GLN A 142 -8.14 8.60 8.96
C GLN A 142 -7.05 9.07 7.98
N ALA A 143 -5.85 8.51 8.06
CA ALA A 143 -4.76 8.80 7.14
C ALA A 143 -5.13 8.36 5.71
N GLU A 144 -5.61 7.13 5.53
CA GLU A 144 -6.05 6.58 4.24
C GLU A 144 -7.08 7.49 3.56
N ARG A 145 -8.16 7.84 4.28
CA ARG A 145 -9.23 8.71 3.74
C ARG A 145 -8.70 10.08 3.34
N LYS A 146 -7.79 10.65 4.13
CA LYS A 146 -7.25 12.00 3.86
C LYS A 146 -6.36 12.00 2.62
N VAL A 147 -5.52 10.98 2.45
CA VAL A 147 -4.70 10.80 1.24
C VAL A 147 -5.57 10.60 0.00
N LEU A 148 -6.54 9.68 0.06
CA LEU A 148 -7.45 9.41 -1.06
C LEU A 148 -8.23 10.66 -1.46
N ALA A 149 -8.76 11.41 -0.49
CA ALA A 149 -9.47 12.66 -0.75
C ALA A 149 -8.60 13.71 -1.47
N ASN A 150 -7.32 13.84 -1.08
CA ASN A 150 -6.37 14.74 -1.74
C ASN A 150 -6.01 14.29 -3.16
N CYS A 151 -6.16 12.99 -3.45
CA CYS A 151 -6.08 12.43 -4.79
C CYS A 151 -7.41 12.48 -5.58
N SER A 152 -8.47 13.09 -5.02
CA SER A 152 -9.82 13.10 -5.60
C SER A 152 -10.42 11.70 -5.78
N LEU A 153 -10.00 10.75 -4.95
CA LEU A 153 -10.48 9.37 -4.94
C LEU A 153 -11.35 9.14 -3.70
N GLN A 154 -12.31 8.22 -3.82
CA GLN A 154 -13.12 7.74 -2.72
C GLN A 154 -13.28 6.23 -2.83
N VAL A 155 -13.21 5.55 -1.70
CA VAL A 155 -13.38 4.11 -1.58
C VAL A 155 -14.52 3.86 -0.61
N LYS A 156 -15.51 3.09 -1.04
CA LYS A 156 -16.59 2.57 -0.21
C LYS A 156 -16.05 1.36 0.52
N GLU A 157 -16.09 1.41 1.84
CA GLU A 157 -15.65 0.29 2.67
C GLU A 157 -16.77 -0.76 2.77
N VAL A 158 -16.43 -2.00 2.45
CA VAL A 158 -17.11 -3.18 3.01
C VAL A 158 -16.01 -4.19 3.36
N ARG A 159 -15.29 -4.03 4.47
CA ARG A 159 -14.30 -5.03 4.90
C ARG A 159 -14.34 -5.22 6.42
N GLY A 160 -14.46 -6.49 6.80
CA GLY A 160 -14.82 -6.99 8.13
C GLY A 160 -13.68 -7.04 9.13
#